data_AF-A0A432M1C3-F1
#
_entry.id   AF-A0A432M1C3-F1
#
_cell.length_a   1.000
_cell.length_b   1.000
_cell.length_c   1.000
_cell.angle_alpha   90.00
_cell.angle_beta   90.00
_cell.angle_gamma   90.00
#
_symmetry.space_group_name_H-M   'P 1'
#
loop_
_entity.id
_entity.type
_entity.pdbx_description
1 polymer ?
#
loop_
_entity_poly.entity_id
_entity_poly.type
_entity_poly.pdbx_seq_one_letter_code
_entity_poly.pdbx_strand_id
1 'polypeptide(L)'
;MKQEGWLAFAMELCMNWRRILVFLPLMLAALWMPKIIASFWAGQFGINDVLEFSIYRPLYWQSWFAEVFLLWLVYLWFLKGIQQRWLLHVFALIVGTVVLFIGLARIANVPPSDGFALDALGIVSAGLLAEGLMTFIRTLRSGKQTPQPGDGWRQWLVYFIQGALGVLAGITGMVVLGGAFAHTGAGVLFAGLGLFLIVALSVAIHEGGHFAGAMFTGMKVLHVRVLALELHPQRGWWLVRWAPERGRAYQGMVFAVPDPSRPMRGQILPMVAMGPLANLLAGILSVALAWMDLSPTLTSVAVAFAIVNAVMMVGNLLPRTGRVTSDGAKLLQWWKHADDKLPQLAYYRLLAHSVFGTTADALPEEDIRYLENQPMPVPLLASWYRLKAAQNRGEWGRALEVGEAFEQSVAAWGKSLPALGTLFSHMRTETAFCRAMVTGDTSALRESLLTRDAKRLSAYLWPRCLALKAHQQGLHEEARRLLSVSMREAKRSVDLALAKSETMLADHILREPVLTPFDA
;
A
#
# COMPACT_ATOMS: atom_id res chain seq x y z
N MET A 1 14.04 -33.31 -12.47
CA MET A 1 13.85 -32.05 -11.69
C MET A 1 15.09 -31.15 -11.53
N LYS A 2 16.22 -31.33 -12.25
CA LYS A 2 17.38 -30.37 -12.20
C LYS A 2 17.85 -29.79 -13.54
N GLN A 3 17.26 -30.15 -14.68
CA GLN A 3 17.67 -29.62 -16.00
C GLN A 3 16.85 -28.41 -16.48
N GLU A 4 15.61 -28.23 -16.03
CA GLU A 4 14.74 -27.13 -16.50
C GLU A 4 15.15 -25.74 -15.96
N GLY A 5 15.87 -25.69 -14.83
CA GLY A 5 16.37 -24.43 -14.26
C GLY A 5 17.55 -23.82 -15.03
N TRP A 6 18.39 -24.65 -15.67
CA TRP A 6 19.55 -24.18 -16.44
C TRP A 6 19.14 -23.57 -17.79
N LEU A 7 18.11 -24.12 -18.45
CA LEU A 7 17.60 -23.56 -19.69
C LEU A 7 16.88 -22.23 -19.46
N ALA A 8 16.11 -22.10 -18.38
CA ALA A 8 15.45 -20.85 -17.99
C ALA A 8 16.49 -19.76 -17.67
N PHE A 9 17.55 -20.10 -16.93
CA PHE A 9 18.65 -19.19 -16.63
C PHE A 9 19.44 -18.78 -17.88
N ALA A 10 19.73 -19.73 -18.79
CA ALA A 10 20.43 -19.45 -20.04
C ALA A 10 19.59 -18.60 -21.01
N MET A 11 18.27 -18.84 -21.11
CA MET A 11 17.36 -18.01 -21.90
C MET A 11 17.22 -16.60 -21.31
N GLU A 12 17.23 -16.46 -19.98
CA GLU A 12 17.15 -15.16 -19.31
C GLU A 12 18.45 -14.35 -19.46
N LEU A 13 19.62 -15.01 -19.50
CA LEU A 13 20.91 -14.42 -19.89
C LEU A 13 20.91 -14.00 -21.37
N CYS A 14 20.43 -14.86 -22.26
CA CYS A 14 20.31 -14.59 -23.70
C CYS A 14 19.24 -13.53 -24.04
N MET A 15 18.24 -13.29 -23.19
CA MET A 15 17.28 -12.19 -23.38
C MET A 15 17.76 -10.86 -22.81
N ASN A 16 18.73 -10.88 -21.89
CA ASN A 16 19.31 -9.68 -21.28
C ASN A 16 20.75 -9.36 -21.72
N TRP A 17 21.31 -10.08 -22.71
CA TRP A 17 22.68 -9.86 -23.21
C TRP A 17 22.96 -8.43 -23.67
N ARG A 18 21.95 -7.72 -24.21
CA ARG A 18 22.06 -6.30 -24.57
C ARG A 18 22.26 -5.39 -23.36
N ARG A 19 21.76 -5.75 -22.17
CA ARG A 19 22.03 -5.04 -20.92
C ARG A 19 23.45 -5.31 -20.44
N ILE A 20 23.90 -6.57 -20.52
CA ILE A 20 25.27 -6.96 -20.17
C ILE A 20 26.29 -6.23 -21.06
N LEU A 21 26.06 -6.12 -22.36
CA LEU A 21 26.94 -5.40 -23.29
C LEU A 21 26.99 -3.89 -23.08
N VAL A 22 25.94 -3.28 -22.52
CA VAL A 22 25.94 -1.85 -22.17
C VAL A 22 26.71 -1.60 -20.87
N PHE A 23 26.73 -2.57 -19.96
CA PHE A 23 27.43 -2.46 -18.66
C PHE A 23 28.87 -2.99 -18.66
N LEU A 24 29.22 -3.88 -19.60
CA LEU A 24 30.57 -4.44 -19.73
C LEU A 24 31.64 -3.36 -19.95
N PRO A 25 31.45 -2.31 -20.78
CA PRO A 25 32.41 -1.22 -20.92
C PRO A 25 32.56 -0.38 -19.64
N LEU A 26 31.46 -0.18 -18.89
CA LEU A 26 31.47 0.55 -17.60
C LEU A 26 32.17 -0.23 -16.49
N MET A 27 31.97 -1.55 -16.43
CA MET A 27 32.71 -2.44 -15.53
C MET A 27 34.20 -2.51 -15.89
N LEU A 28 34.52 -2.64 -17.18
CA LEU A 28 35.90 -2.65 -17.66
C LEU A 28 36.58 -1.30 -17.43
N ALA A 29 35.87 -0.18 -17.61
CA ALA A 29 36.36 1.16 -17.29
C ALA A 29 36.57 1.36 -15.78
N ALA A 30 35.69 0.84 -14.92
CA ALA A 30 35.86 0.89 -13.46
C ALA A 30 37.04 0.02 -12.97
N LEU A 31 37.33 -1.08 -13.65
CA LEU A 31 38.50 -1.94 -13.38
C LEU A 31 39.81 -1.36 -13.92
N TRP A 32 39.77 -0.58 -15.01
CA TRP A 32 40.97 -0.01 -15.65
C TRP A 32 41.30 1.43 -15.22
N MET A 33 40.31 2.22 -14.80
CA MET A 33 40.48 3.60 -14.32
C MET A 33 41.54 3.74 -13.22
N PRO A 34 41.62 2.85 -12.20
CA PRO A 34 42.65 2.95 -11.18
C PRO A 34 44.07 2.79 -11.75
N LYS A 35 44.26 1.95 -12.77
CA LYS A 35 45.55 1.78 -13.44
C LYS A 35 45.91 2.96 -14.32
N ILE A 36 44.95 3.48 -15.10
CA ILE A 36 45.16 4.65 -15.98
C ILE A 36 45.49 5.90 -15.15
N ILE A 37 44.81 6.10 -14.02
CA ILE A 37 45.08 7.20 -13.08
C ILE A 37 46.44 6.99 -12.39
N ALA A 38 46.79 5.77 -11.97
CA ALA A 38 48.11 5.48 -11.41
C ALA A 38 49.24 5.72 -12.43
N SER A 39 49.05 5.38 -13.71
CA SER A 39 50.01 5.64 -14.79
C SER A 39 50.15 7.13 -15.13
N PHE A 40 49.04 7.87 -15.10
CA PHE A 40 49.05 9.33 -15.31
C PHE A 40 49.80 10.05 -14.19
N TRP A 41 49.66 9.61 -12.95
CA TRP A 41 50.37 10.19 -11.80
C TRP A 41 51.85 9.74 -11.71
N ALA A 42 52.18 8.52 -12.12
CA ALA A 42 53.57 8.05 -12.20
C ALA A 42 54.41 8.78 -13.27
N GLY A 43 53.76 9.45 -14.23
CA GLY A 43 54.42 10.34 -15.19
C GLY A 43 54.65 11.77 -14.70
N GLN A 44 53.98 12.19 -13.61
CA GLN A 44 54.07 13.55 -13.07
C GLN A 44 54.87 13.65 -11.76
N PHE A 45 55.06 12.56 -11.02
CA PHE A 45 55.78 12.53 -9.74
C PHE A 45 56.87 11.46 -9.75
N GLY A 46 58.00 11.71 -9.08
CA GLY A 46 59.13 10.79 -9.02
C GLY A 46 58.76 9.48 -8.31
N ILE A 47 59.39 8.37 -8.71
CA ILE A 47 59.13 6.99 -8.22
C ILE A 47 59.11 6.87 -6.68
N ASN A 48 59.83 7.74 -5.96
CA ASN A 48 59.88 7.73 -4.50
C ASN A 48 58.61 8.26 -3.84
N ASP A 49 57.90 9.21 -4.45
CA ASP A 49 56.62 9.74 -3.92
C ASP A 49 55.48 8.72 -4.07
N VAL A 50 55.58 7.83 -5.06
CA VAL A 50 54.59 6.77 -5.33
C VAL A 50 54.68 5.63 -4.31
N LEU A 51 55.86 5.37 -3.74
CA LEU A 51 56.07 4.29 -2.76
C LEU A 51 55.55 4.67 -1.37
N GLU A 52 55.67 5.92 -0.94
CA GLU A 52 55.08 6.40 0.32
C GLU A 52 53.54 6.47 0.24
N PHE A 53 53.00 6.75 -0.96
CA PHE A 53 51.55 6.76 -1.23
C PHE A 53 50.88 5.37 -1.24
N SER A 54 51.66 4.30 -1.39
CA SER A 54 51.18 2.92 -1.59
C SER A 54 50.76 2.23 -0.28
N ILE A 55 51.33 2.64 0.86
CA ILE A 55 51.31 1.82 2.09
C ILE A 55 50.04 2.06 2.95
N TYR A 56 49.40 3.25 2.87
CA TYR A 56 48.28 3.61 3.76
C TYR A 56 46.87 3.56 3.13
N ARG A 57 46.75 3.39 1.80
CA ARG A 57 45.46 3.45 1.09
C ARG A 57 44.66 2.14 0.92
N PRO A 58 45.20 0.90 1.03
CA PRO A 58 44.42 -0.31 0.76
C PRO A 58 43.18 -0.48 1.67
N LEU A 59 43.28 -0.11 2.95
CA LEU A 59 42.17 -0.23 3.92
C LEU A 59 41.03 0.76 3.65
N TYR A 60 41.35 2.00 3.28
CA TYR A 60 40.34 3.03 3.00
C TYR A 60 39.58 2.76 1.70
N TRP A 61 40.26 2.28 0.66
CA TRP A 61 39.63 1.88 -0.60
C TRP A 61 38.73 0.65 -0.45
N GLN A 62 39.10 -0.29 0.42
CA GLN A 62 38.28 -1.47 0.71
C GLN A 62 36.98 -1.10 1.45
N SER A 63 37.02 -0.18 2.43
CA SER A 63 35.82 0.30 3.11
C SER A 63 34.88 1.09 2.19
N TRP A 64 35.42 1.99 1.35
CA TRP A 64 34.65 2.75 0.37
C TRP A 64 34.02 1.87 -0.71
N PHE A 65 34.79 0.93 -1.27
CA PHE A 65 34.27 -0.01 -2.26
C PHE A 65 33.20 -0.92 -1.63
N ALA A 66 33.39 -1.35 -0.38
CA ALA A 66 32.39 -2.12 0.35
C ALA A 66 31.10 -1.32 0.60
N GLU A 67 31.15 -0.04 0.95
CA GLU A 67 29.98 0.81 1.18
C GLU A 67 29.21 1.10 -0.11
N VAL A 68 29.91 1.46 -1.19
CA VAL A 68 29.28 1.68 -2.50
C VAL A 68 28.72 0.38 -3.06
N PHE A 69 29.42 -0.74 -2.85
CA PHE A 69 28.96 -2.06 -3.26
C PHE A 69 27.78 -2.56 -2.40
N LEU A 70 27.74 -2.30 -1.10
CA LEU A 70 26.60 -2.61 -0.23
C LEU A 70 25.38 -1.76 -0.59
N LEU A 71 25.56 -0.46 -0.82
CA LEU A 71 24.50 0.42 -1.34
C LEU A 71 23.98 -0.09 -2.69
N TRP A 72 24.87 -0.58 -3.55
CA TRP A 72 24.52 -1.18 -4.83
C TRP A 72 23.80 -2.54 -4.68
N LEU A 73 24.16 -3.39 -3.70
CA LEU A 73 23.50 -4.66 -3.41
C LEU A 73 22.13 -4.47 -2.75
N VAL A 74 22.01 -3.55 -1.78
CA VAL A 74 20.72 -3.13 -1.20
C VAL A 74 19.81 -2.57 -2.29
N TYR A 75 20.39 -1.82 -3.23
CA TYR A 75 19.70 -1.32 -4.43
C TYR A 75 19.29 -2.44 -5.41
N LEU A 76 20.14 -3.43 -5.69
CA LEU A 76 19.76 -4.57 -6.54
C LEU A 76 18.67 -5.44 -5.91
N TRP A 77 18.70 -5.62 -4.59
CA TRP A 77 17.63 -6.26 -3.83
C TRP A 77 16.33 -5.46 -3.94
N PHE A 78 16.40 -4.13 -3.87
CA PHE A 78 15.28 -3.20 -4.07
C PHE A 78 14.75 -3.19 -5.52
N LEU A 79 15.63 -3.28 -6.53
CA LEU A 79 15.31 -3.28 -7.95
C LEU A 79 14.64 -4.57 -8.44
N LYS A 80 14.88 -5.72 -7.78
CA LYS A 80 14.23 -6.99 -8.14
C LYS A 80 12.69 -6.92 -8.06
N GLY A 81 12.14 -5.88 -7.39
CA GLY A 81 10.70 -5.59 -7.32
C GLY A 81 10.18 -4.46 -8.23
N ILE A 82 11.04 -3.64 -8.85
CA ILE A 82 10.63 -2.37 -9.48
C ILE A 82 11.10 -2.27 -10.95
N GLN A 83 10.18 -2.39 -11.91
CA GLN A 83 10.47 -2.31 -13.35
C GLN A 83 10.56 -0.88 -13.94
N GLN A 84 10.73 0.16 -13.12
CA GLN A 84 10.68 1.54 -13.63
C GLN A 84 12.06 2.07 -14.02
N ARG A 85 12.31 2.14 -15.34
CA ARG A 85 13.55 2.65 -15.98
C ARG A 85 13.98 4.04 -15.50
N TRP A 86 13.07 4.87 -14.99
CA TRP A 86 13.39 6.24 -14.57
C TRP A 86 14.01 6.34 -13.17
N LEU A 87 13.77 5.36 -12.27
CA LEU A 87 14.50 5.28 -11.00
C LEU A 87 16.00 5.06 -11.25
N LEU A 88 16.34 4.38 -12.35
CA LEU A 88 17.71 4.23 -12.82
C LEU A 88 18.34 5.58 -13.19
N HIS A 89 17.57 6.51 -13.77
CA HIS A 89 18.07 7.83 -14.17
C HIS A 89 18.17 8.80 -12.99
N VAL A 90 17.23 8.74 -12.04
CA VAL A 90 17.28 9.55 -10.81
C VAL A 90 18.43 9.08 -9.92
N PHE A 91 18.62 7.77 -9.77
CA PHE A 91 19.76 7.23 -9.02
C PHE A 91 21.10 7.50 -9.74
N ALA A 92 21.18 7.34 -11.06
CA ALA A 92 22.37 7.72 -11.83
C ALA A 92 22.67 9.22 -11.73
N LEU A 93 21.65 10.07 -11.62
CA LEU A 93 21.82 11.50 -11.39
C LEU A 93 22.33 11.77 -9.98
N ILE A 94 21.77 11.13 -8.94
CA ILE A 94 22.22 11.30 -7.55
C ILE A 94 23.66 10.79 -7.39
N VAL A 95 23.95 9.55 -7.82
CA VAL A 95 25.29 8.96 -7.77
C VAL A 95 26.26 9.74 -8.65
N GLY A 96 25.85 10.16 -9.85
CA GLY A 96 26.66 10.99 -10.74
C GLY A 96 26.99 12.35 -10.13
N THR A 97 26.04 12.97 -9.42
CA THR A 97 26.24 14.26 -8.74
C THR A 97 27.15 14.09 -7.53
N VAL A 98 26.97 13.03 -6.73
CA VAL A 98 27.86 12.67 -5.61
C VAL A 98 29.30 12.47 -6.11
N VAL A 99 29.48 11.69 -7.18
CA VAL A 99 30.80 11.36 -7.75
C VAL A 99 31.47 12.60 -8.37
N LEU A 100 30.72 13.41 -9.13
CA LEU A 100 31.24 14.64 -9.76
C LEU A 100 31.69 15.65 -8.70
N PHE A 101 30.91 15.84 -7.64
CA PHE A 101 31.19 16.83 -6.60
C PHE A 101 32.37 16.42 -5.71
N ILE A 102 32.49 15.12 -5.38
CA ILE A 102 33.67 14.58 -4.67
C ILE A 102 34.94 14.69 -5.54
N GLY A 103 34.81 14.51 -6.86
CA GLY A 103 35.89 14.75 -7.82
C GLY A 103 36.35 16.21 -7.81
N LEU A 104 35.41 17.16 -7.83
CA LEU A 104 35.71 18.60 -7.80
C LEU A 104 36.29 19.07 -6.46
N ALA A 105 35.79 18.56 -5.33
CA ALA A 105 36.33 18.88 -4.00
C ALA A 105 37.78 18.40 -3.81
N ARG A 106 38.16 17.27 -4.43
CA ARG A 106 39.55 16.79 -4.46
C ARG A 106 40.45 17.60 -5.40
N ILE A 107 39.93 18.08 -6.52
CA ILE A 107 40.67 19.00 -7.41
C ILE A 107 40.95 20.33 -6.67
N ALA A 108 40.08 20.73 -5.74
CA ALA A 108 40.22 21.94 -4.93
C ALA A 108 41.14 21.80 -3.69
N ASN A 109 41.72 20.62 -3.43
CA ASN A 109 42.68 20.39 -2.33
C ASN A 109 42.17 20.75 -0.90
N VAL A 110 40.88 20.57 -0.63
CA VAL A 110 40.29 20.83 0.69
C VAL A 110 40.62 19.66 1.64
N PRO A 111 41.29 19.89 2.79
CA PRO A 111 41.62 18.82 3.74
C PRO A 111 40.35 18.24 4.39
N PRO A 112 40.24 16.90 4.51
CA PRO A 112 38.99 16.22 4.88
C PRO A 112 38.59 16.29 6.36
N SER A 113 39.36 16.95 7.23
CA SER A 113 39.11 16.93 8.68
C SER A 113 37.90 17.76 9.14
N ASP A 114 37.52 18.83 8.41
CA ASP A 114 36.50 19.77 8.89
C ASP A 114 35.32 20.02 7.92
N GLY A 115 35.42 19.60 6.65
CA GLY A 115 34.42 19.90 5.61
C GLY A 115 33.56 18.72 5.14
N PHE A 116 34.00 17.47 5.34
CA PHE A 116 33.39 16.31 4.67
C PHE A 116 31.95 16.04 5.12
N ALA A 117 31.62 16.33 6.38
CA ALA A 117 30.27 16.20 6.90
C ALA A 117 29.31 17.25 6.32
N LEU A 118 29.77 18.49 6.12
CA LEU A 118 28.98 19.58 5.52
C LEU A 118 28.73 19.34 4.03
N ASP A 119 29.73 18.81 3.30
CA ASP A 119 29.61 18.50 1.88
C ASP A 119 28.69 17.29 1.62
N ALA A 120 28.78 16.25 2.46
CA ALA A 120 27.87 15.10 2.39
C ALA A 120 26.43 15.47 2.78
N LEU A 121 26.24 16.36 3.77
CA LEU A 121 24.94 16.94 4.11
C LEU A 121 24.37 17.73 2.93
N GLY A 122 25.20 18.52 2.26
CA GLY A 122 24.81 19.32 1.09
C GLY A 122 24.32 18.45 -0.07
N ILE A 123 25.01 17.33 -0.34
CA ILE A 123 24.67 16.41 -1.43
C ILE A 123 23.38 15.63 -1.14
N VAL A 124 23.21 15.12 0.08
CA VAL A 124 21.97 14.41 0.47
C VAL A 124 20.78 15.37 0.56
N SER A 125 21.01 16.58 1.07
CA SER A 125 19.99 17.63 1.08
C SER A 125 19.59 18.03 -0.34
N ALA A 126 20.55 18.14 -1.28
CA ALA A 126 20.26 18.42 -2.69
C ALA A 126 19.49 17.27 -3.37
N GLY A 127 19.79 16.00 -3.05
CA GLY A 127 19.05 14.84 -3.54
C GLY A 127 17.60 14.80 -3.03
N LEU A 128 17.39 15.04 -1.73
CA LEU A 128 16.07 15.11 -1.12
C LEU A 128 15.27 16.34 -1.58
N LEU A 129 15.92 17.49 -1.75
CA LEU A 129 15.34 18.69 -2.38
C LEU A 129 14.96 18.42 -3.83
N ALA A 130 15.80 17.75 -4.61
CA ALA A 130 15.51 17.40 -5.99
C ALA A 130 14.35 16.40 -6.09
N GLU A 131 14.27 15.41 -5.21
CA GLU A 131 13.15 14.46 -5.19
C GLU A 131 11.85 15.10 -4.68
N GLY A 132 11.92 15.97 -3.67
CA GLY A 132 10.81 16.79 -3.21
C GLY A 132 10.30 17.74 -4.31
N LEU A 133 11.22 18.43 -5.00
CA LEU A 133 10.93 19.29 -6.14
C LEU A 133 10.39 18.50 -7.34
N MET A 134 10.90 17.31 -7.62
CA MET A 134 10.42 16.47 -8.72
C MET A 134 9.04 15.87 -8.39
N THR A 135 8.78 15.53 -7.13
CA THR A 135 7.45 15.12 -6.65
C THR A 135 6.46 16.27 -6.74
N PHE A 136 6.91 17.48 -6.40
CA PHE A 136 6.16 18.72 -6.63
C PHE A 136 5.85 18.93 -8.11
N ILE A 137 6.85 18.89 -9.00
CA ILE A 137 6.68 19.04 -10.46
C ILE A 137 5.76 17.94 -11.05
N ARG A 138 5.85 16.69 -10.57
CA ARG A 138 4.93 15.61 -10.96
C ARG A 138 3.50 15.89 -10.52
N THR A 139 3.31 16.46 -9.34
CA THR A 139 2.00 16.88 -8.85
C THR A 139 1.41 17.95 -9.77
N LEU A 140 2.24 18.91 -10.23
CA LEU A 140 1.83 19.89 -11.24
C LEU A 140 1.48 19.26 -12.60
N ARG A 141 2.25 18.29 -13.07
CA ARG A 141 2.05 17.64 -14.38
C ARG A 141 0.93 16.60 -14.40
N SER A 142 0.61 15.99 -13.26
CA SER A 142 -0.44 14.96 -13.15
C SER A 142 -1.85 15.53 -13.00
N GLY A 143 -2.01 16.86 -12.93
CA GLY A 143 -3.27 17.61 -12.95
C GLY A 143 -4.06 17.52 -14.26
N LYS A 144 -4.16 16.32 -14.87
CA LYS A 144 -5.10 16.02 -15.96
C LYS A 144 -6.56 15.91 -15.50
N GLN A 145 -6.83 16.01 -14.20
CA GLN A 145 -8.15 16.39 -13.72
C GLN A 145 -8.11 17.90 -13.57
N THR A 146 -8.73 18.61 -14.50
CA THR A 146 -8.91 20.06 -14.41
C THR A 146 -9.53 20.37 -13.05
N PRO A 147 -8.83 21.07 -12.14
CA PRO A 147 -9.47 21.53 -10.92
C PRO A 147 -10.72 22.31 -11.31
N GLN A 148 -11.82 22.12 -10.58
CA GLN A 148 -13.02 22.92 -10.83
C GLN A 148 -12.61 24.41 -10.84
N PRO A 149 -13.06 25.18 -11.86
CA PRO A 149 -12.61 26.55 -12.06
C PRO A 149 -12.96 27.40 -10.83
N GLY A 150 -11.96 27.73 -10.02
CA GLY A 150 -12.11 28.55 -8.81
C GLY A 150 -11.12 28.23 -7.68
N ASP A 151 -10.85 26.95 -7.40
CA ASP A 151 -10.09 26.53 -6.19
C ASP A 151 -8.65 26.05 -6.45
N GLY A 152 -8.20 26.05 -7.71
CA GLY A 152 -6.91 25.46 -8.11
C GLY A 152 -5.69 26.03 -7.37
N TRP A 153 -5.63 27.35 -7.17
CA TRP A 153 -4.48 28.00 -6.51
C TRP A 153 -4.41 27.70 -5.01
N ARG A 154 -5.56 27.54 -4.33
CA ARG A 154 -5.62 27.19 -2.90
C ARG A 154 -5.07 25.79 -2.68
N GLN A 155 -5.50 24.85 -3.50
CA GLN A 155 -5.00 23.48 -3.44
C GLN A 155 -3.50 23.45 -3.74
N TRP A 156 -3.04 24.18 -4.77
CA TRP A 156 -1.62 24.31 -5.07
C TRP A 156 -0.80 24.84 -3.89
N LEU A 157 -1.28 25.89 -3.22
CA LEU A 157 -0.62 26.44 -2.03
C LEU A 157 -0.53 25.41 -0.90
N VAL A 158 -1.60 24.65 -0.66
CA VAL A 158 -1.59 23.56 0.34
C VAL A 158 -0.58 22.48 -0.02
N TYR A 159 -0.51 22.05 -1.29
CA TYR A 159 0.50 21.10 -1.76
C TYR A 159 1.92 21.64 -1.56
N PHE A 160 2.15 22.91 -1.87
CA PHE A 160 3.43 23.56 -1.69
C PHE A 160 3.85 23.60 -0.22
N ILE A 161 2.96 24.04 0.68
CA ILE A 161 3.23 24.07 2.12
C ILE A 161 3.51 22.67 2.66
N GLN A 162 2.70 21.67 2.32
CA GLN A 162 2.94 20.28 2.75
C GLN A 162 4.29 19.74 2.24
N GLY A 163 4.63 20.02 0.98
CA GLY A 163 5.91 19.64 0.39
C GLY A 163 7.09 20.31 1.10
N ALA A 164 7.00 21.62 1.34
CA ALA A 164 8.02 22.39 2.03
C ALA A 164 8.22 21.89 3.48
N LEU A 165 7.13 21.64 4.21
CA LEU A 165 7.18 21.07 5.56
C LEU A 165 7.85 19.69 5.57
N GLY A 166 7.49 18.81 4.63
CA GLY A 166 8.09 17.48 4.52
C GLY A 166 9.58 17.52 4.21
N VAL A 167 10.01 18.39 3.29
CA VAL A 167 11.43 18.59 2.96
C VAL A 167 12.20 19.14 4.16
N LEU A 168 11.65 20.17 4.83
CA LEU A 168 12.27 20.75 6.01
C LEU A 168 12.44 19.69 7.12
N ALA A 169 11.39 18.91 7.41
CA ALA A 169 11.46 17.83 8.39
C ALA A 169 12.51 16.78 8.03
N GLY A 170 12.60 16.41 6.75
CA GLY A 170 13.59 15.46 6.26
C GLY A 170 15.01 15.97 6.44
N ILE A 171 15.29 17.22 6.03
CA ILE A 171 16.62 17.84 6.19
C ILE A 171 16.96 17.97 7.67
N THR A 172 16.08 18.55 8.49
CA THR A 172 16.34 18.71 9.92
C THR A 172 16.54 17.37 10.62
N GLY A 173 15.72 16.36 10.31
CA GLY A 173 15.88 14.99 10.82
C GLY A 173 17.23 14.38 10.42
N MET A 174 17.64 14.54 9.15
CA MET A 174 18.95 14.09 8.68
C MET A 174 20.11 14.79 9.38
N VAL A 175 20.01 16.10 9.61
CA VAL A 175 21.05 16.86 10.33
C VAL A 175 21.18 16.38 11.78
N VAL A 176 20.05 16.27 12.49
CA VAL A 176 20.01 15.86 13.90
C VAL A 176 20.54 14.43 14.08
N LEU A 177 20.09 13.49 13.24
CA LEU A 177 20.56 12.10 13.28
C LEU A 177 22.00 11.98 12.77
N GLY A 178 22.39 12.74 11.76
CA GLY A 178 23.74 12.75 11.21
C GLY A 178 24.78 13.17 12.26
N GLY A 179 24.48 14.21 13.04
CA GLY A 179 25.30 14.60 14.19
C GLY A 179 25.41 13.50 15.25
N ALA A 180 24.31 12.80 15.53
CA ALA A 180 24.29 11.69 16.49
C ALA A 180 25.17 10.50 16.08
N PHE A 181 25.29 10.24 14.78
CA PHE A 181 26.06 9.11 14.23
C PHE A 181 27.39 9.53 13.59
N ALA A 182 27.81 10.80 13.72
CA ALA A 182 29.01 11.32 13.06
C ALA A 182 30.28 10.53 13.42
N HIS A 183 30.37 10.06 14.67
CA HIS A 183 31.49 9.26 15.17
C HIS A 183 31.65 7.88 14.49
N THR A 184 30.63 7.39 13.77
CA THR A 184 30.63 6.04 13.18
C THR A 184 31.32 5.95 11.82
N GLY A 185 31.70 7.08 11.20
CA GLY A 185 32.18 7.12 9.81
C GLY A 185 31.07 6.90 8.75
N ALA A 186 29.98 6.21 9.11
CA ALA A 186 28.81 5.96 8.27
C ALA A 186 27.58 6.79 8.69
N GLY A 187 27.79 7.97 9.30
CA GLY A 187 26.73 8.75 9.93
C GLY A 187 25.56 9.11 9.00
N VAL A 188 25.82 9.39 7.72
CA VAL A 188 24.78 9.70 6.72
C VAL A 188 23.90 8.48 6.43
N LEU A 189 24.49 7.29 6.31
CA LEU A 189 23.76 6.05 6.06
C LEU A 189 22.83 5.73 7.23
N PHE A 190 23.36 5.79 8.46
CA PHE A 190 22.57 5.56 9.68
C PHE A 190 21.50 6.63 9.90
N ALA A 191 21.79 7.89 9.58
CA ALA A 191 20.79 8.96 9.62
C ALA A 191 19.65 8.70 8.62
N GLY A 192 19.97 8.28 7.40
CA GLY A 192 18.97 7.95 6.38
C GLY A 192 18.09 6.77 6.78
N LEU A 193 18.71 5.69 7.29
CA LEU A 193 17.97 4.53 7.79
C LEU A 193 17.12 4.89 9.02
N GLY A 194 17.69 5.64 9.97
CA GLY A 194 16.99 6.11 11.17
C GLY A 194 15.79 6.98 10.83
N LEU A 195 15.95 7.94 9.90
CA LEU A 195 14.86 8.78 9.43
C LEU A 195 13.76 7.96 8.74
N PHE A 196 14.14 6.99 7.90
CA PHE A 196 13.16 6.08 7.27
C PHE A 196 12.34 5.32 8.31
N LEU A 197 12.99 4.75 9.33
CA LEU A 197 12.31 4.03 10.42
C LEU A 197 11.40 4.96 11.23
N ILE A 198 11.86 6.18 11.53
CA ILE A 198 11.07 7.22 12.21
C ILE A 198 9.81 7.55 11.40
N VAL A 199 9.92 7.76 10.09
CA VAL A 199 8.76 8.06 9.23
C VAL A 199 7.83 6.86 9.17
N ALA A 200 8.35 5.65 9.01
CA ALA A 200 7.56 4.42 9.00
C ALA A 200 6.75 4.24 10.29
N LEU A 201 7.40 4.45 11.44
CA LEU A 201 6.75 4.39 12.75
C LEU A 201 5.72 5.51 12.92
N SER A 202 6.02 6.73 12.47
CA SER A 202 5.11 7.87 12.54
C SER A 202 3.85 7.67 11.69
N VAL A 203 3.97 7.01 10.53
CA VAL A 203 2.81 6.56 9.73
C VAL A 203 2.02 5.49 10.46
N ALA A 204 2.69 4.52 11.10
CA ALA A 204 2.01 3.50 11.89
C ALA A 204 1.21 4.10 13.06
N ILE A 205 1.79 5.09 13.76
CA ILE A 205 1.12 5.84 14.84
C ILE A 205 -0.09 6.59 14.31
N HIS A 206 0.06 7.27 13.17
CA HIS A 206 -1.02 8.02 12.54
C HIS A 206 -2.23 7.14 12.20
N GLU A 207 -2.01 6.04 11.48
CA GLU A 207 -3.08 5.08 11.17
C GLU A 207 -3.60 4.37 12.42
N GLY A 208 -2.72 4.12 13.40
CA GLY A 208 -3.10 3.62 14.73
C GLY A 208 -4.07 4.56 15.45
N GLY A 209 -3.88 5.88 15.31
CA GLY A 209 -4.80 6.90 15.79
C GLY A 209 -6.17 6.79 15.12
N HIS A 210 -6.23 6.72 13.79
CA HIS A 210 -7.50 6.50 13.07
C HIS A 210 -8.20 5.22 13.48
N PHE A 211 -7.44 4.13 13.63
CA PHE A 211 -7.95 2.85 14.12
C PHE A 211 -8.56 2.99 15.52
N ALA A 212 -7.84 3.61 16.45
CA ALA A 212 -8.32 3.86 17.80
C ALA A 212 -9.59 4.72 17.80
N GLY A 213 -9.63 5.78 17.00
CA GLY A 213 -10.81 6.63 16.84
C GLY A 213 -12.03 5.90 16.29
N ALA A 214 -11.84 4.99 15.32
CA ALA A 214 -12.90 4.11 14.83
C ALA A 214 -13.43 3.19 15.94
N MET A 215 -12.53 2.60 16.74
CA MET A 215 -12.91 1.73 17.86
C MET A 215 -13.65 2.49 18.96
N PHE A 216 -13.18 3.69 19.35
CA PHE A 216 -13.82 4.53 20.37
C PHE A 216 -15.22 4.99 19.98
N THR A 217 -15.45 5.16 18.68
CA THR A 217 -16.76 5.54 18.15
C THR A 217 -17.64 4.34 17.80
N GLY A 218 -17.20 3.10 18.07
CA GLY A 218 -17.95 1.87 17.81
C GLY A 218 -18.11 1.53 16.32
N MET A 219 -17.30 2.12 15.46
CA MET A 219 -17.22 1.75 14.05
C MET A 219 -16.62 0.35 13.89
N LYS A 220 -16.89 -0.29 12.75
CA LYS A 220 -16.24 -1.55 12.38
C LYS A 220 -15.11 -1.29 11.40
N VAL A 221 -13.89 -1.64 11.79
CA VAL A 221 -12.71 -1.54 10.92
C VAL A 221 -12.65 -2.77 10.03
N LEU A 222 -12.64 -2.56 8.71
CA LEU A 222 -12.60 -3.62 7.70
C LEU A 222 -11.20 -3.85 7.13
N HIS A 223 -10.39 -2.80 7.08
CA HIS A 223 -9.05 -2.86 6.51
C HIS A 223 -8.17 -1.76 7.12
N VAL A 224 -6.96 -2.14 7.50
CA VAL A 224 -5.91 -1.20 7.91
C VAL A 224 -4.68 -1.49 7.06
N ARG A 225 -4.01 -0.44 6.62
CA ARG A 225 -2.76 -0.54 5.89
C ARG A 225 -1.75 0.42 6.47
N VAL A 226 -0.55 -0.09 6.68
CA VAL A 226 0.61 0.67 7.09
C VAL A 226 1.74 0.29 6.14
N LEU A 227 2.05 1.18 5.20
CA LEU A 227 3.06 0.92 4.15
C LEU A 227 2.69 -0.33 3.31
N ALA A 228 3.57 -1.33 3.30
CA ALA A 228 3.34 -2.61 2.60
C ALA A 228 2.62 -3.65 3.47
N LEU A 229 2.34 -3.36 4.74
CA LEU A 229 1.62 -4.25 5.63
C LEU A 229 0.13 -3.93 5.57
N GLU A 230 -0.67 -4.92 5.22
CA GLU A 230 -2.11 -4.88 5.25
C GLU A 230 -2.64 -5.78 6.35
N LEU A 231 -3.65 -5.29 7.04
CA LEU A 231 -4.29 -5.91 8.17
C LEU A 231 -5.79 -5.93 7.86
N HIS A 232 -6.37 -7.12 7.85
CA HIS A 232 -7.81 -7.31 7.71
C HIS A 232 -8.32 -7.86 9.04
N PRO A 233 -8.93 -7.02 9.89
CA PRO A 233 -9.56 -7.49 11.12
C PRO A 233 -10.58 -8.58 10.80
N GLN A 234 -10.60 -9.62 11.64
CA GLN A 234 -11.63 -10.65 11.66
C GLN A 234 -12.14 -10.79 13.09
N ARG A 235 -13.29 -11.43 13.26
CA ARG A 235 -13.82 -11.74 14.59
C ARG A 235 -12.91 -12.79 15.25
N GLY A 236 -12.11 -12.33 16.21
CA GLY A 236 -11.22 -13.14 17.04
C GLY A 236 -9.75 -13.21 16.59
N TRP A 237 -9.41 -12.74 15.39
CA TRP A 237 -8.03 -12.76 14.88
C TRP A 237 -7.83 -11.74 13.75
N TRP A 238 -6.60 -11.63 13.26
CA TRP A 238 -6.21 -10.67 12.23
C TRP A 238 -5.56 -11.38 11.05
N LEU A 239 -6.05 -11.12 9.85
CA LEU A 239 -5.37 -11.56 8.64
C LEU A 239 -4.32 -10.52 8.26
N VAL A 240 -3.05 -10.90 8.39
CA VAL A 240 -1.90 -10.06 8.05
C VAL A 240 -1.41 -10.43 6.65
N ARG A 241 -1.22 -9.42 5.80
CA ARG A 241 -0.75 -9.59 4.42
C ARG A 241 0.37 -8.60 4.12
N TRP A 242 1.45 -9.11 3.53
CA TRP A 242 2.45 -8.26 2.87
C TRP A 242 2.00 -8.00 1.43
N ALA A 243 1.64 -6.75 1.13
CA ALA A 243 1.12 -6.30 -0.16
C ALA A 243 1.79 -4.98 -0.57
N PRO A 244 3.02 -5.04 -1.11
CA PRO A 244 3.65 -3.88 -1.70
C PRO A 244 2.90 -3.55 -3.00
N GLU A 245 2.03 -2.53 -2.98
CA GLU A 245 1.32 -2.13 -4.20
C GLU A 245 2.29 -1.49 -5.17
N ARG A 246 2.29 -1.98 -6.41
CA ARG A 246 3.06 -1.37 -7.49
C ARG A 246 2.44 -0.01 -7.84
N GLY A 247 3.15 1.07 -7.55
CA GLY A 247 2.80 2.41 -8.02
C GLY A 247 1.83 3.20 -7.13
N ARG A 248 1.49 2.71 -5.94
CA ARG A 248 0.89 3.53 -4.87
C ARG A 248 1.95 3.74 -3.81
N ALA A 249 2.32 5.01 -3.61
CA ALA A 249 3.35 5.42 -2.66
C ALA A 249 2.99 4.97 -1.23
N TYR A 250 4.00 4.92 -0.36
CA TYR A 250 3.95 4.67 1.08
C TYR A 250 2.82 5.42 1.81
N GLN A 251 1.60 4.90 1.71
CA GLN A 251 0.41 5.50 2.29
C GLN A 251 -0.14 4.55 3.34
N GLY A 252 -0.50 5.13 4.47
CA GLY A 252 -1.38 4.49 5.43
C GLY A 252 -2.84 4.63 5.00
N MET A 253 -3.68 3.70 5.44
CA MET A 253 -5.12 3.78 5.25
C MET A 253 -5.84 2.98 6.32
N VAL A 254 -6.82 3.59 6.99
CA VAL A 254 -7.85 2.89 7.77
C VAL A 254 -9.19 3.00 7.06
N PHE A 255 -9.76 1.86 6.68
CA PHE A 255 -11.12 1.75 6.18
C PHE A 255 -12.02 1.22 7.30
N ALA A 256 -12.85 2.11 7.83
CA ALA A 256 -13.84 1.83 8.86
C ALA A 256 -15.24 2.20 8.38
N VAL A 257 -16.24 1.55 8.95
CA VAL A 257 -17.66 1.71 8.60
C VAL A 257 -18.45 2.08 9.86
N PRO A 258 -19.23 3.18 9.84
CA PRO A 258 -19.98 3.64 10.99
C PRO A 258 -21.15 2.72 11.27
N ASP A 259 -21.58 2.76 12.52
CA ASP A 259 -22.84 2.18 12.94
C ASP A 259 -24.00 2.96 12.31
N PRO A 260 -24.85 2.32 11.49
CA PRO A 260 -25.96 3.00 10.82
C PRO A 260 -27.05 3.47 11.79
N SER A 261 -27.06 2.99 13.04
CA SER A 261 -28.01 3.43 14.08
C SER A 261 -27.63 4.76 14.73
N ARG A 262 -26.44 5.29 14.45
CA ARG A 262 -25.90 6.53 15.04
C ARG A 262 -25.50 7.52 13.94
N PRO A 263 -25.57 8.84 14.19
CA PRO A 263 -25.14 9.83 13.20
C PRO A 263 -23.70 9.58 12.74
N MET A 264 -23.44 9.61 11.43
CA MET A 264 -22.12 9.36 10.85
C MET A 264 -21.14 10.45 11.24
N ARG A 265 -21.57 11.73 11.24
CA ARG A 265 -20.74 12.86 11.64
C ARG A 265 -20.09 12.66 13.01
N GLY A 266 -20.87 12.20 14.00
CA GLY A 266 -20.39 11.97 15.37
C GLY A 266 -19.38 10.83 15.49
N GLN A 267 -19.31 9.94 14.50
CA GLN A 267 -18.36 8.82 14.46
C GLN A 267 -17.13 9.14 13.61
N ILE A 268 -17.34 9.79 12.45
CA ILE A 268 -16.26 10.08 11.49
C ILE A 268 -15.37 11.21 11.97
N LEU A 269 -15.92 12.27 12.58
CA LEU A 269 -15.09 13.38 13.07
C LEU A 269 -14.04 12.92 14.09
N PRO A 270 -14.39 12.19 15.17
CA PRO A 270 -13.37 11.66 16.07
C PRO A 270 -12.42 10.68 15.37
N MET A 271 -12.93 9.76 14.54
CA MET A 271 -12.11 8.79 13.82
C MET A 271 -11.03 9.47 12.95
N VAL A 272 -11.38 10.54 12.24
CA VAL A 272 -10.43 11.30 11.43
C VAL A 272 -9.49 12.15 12.30
N ALA A 273 -9.98 12.78 13.37
CA ALA A 273 -9.16 13.63 14.23
C ALA A 273 -8.08 12.85 14.99
N MET A 274 -8.34 11.58 15.33
CA MET A 274 -7.44 10.76 16.15
C MET A 274 -6.11 10.43 15.47
N GLY A 275 -6.02 10.46 14.13
CA GLY A 275 -4.74 10.27 13.42
C GLY A 275 -3.75 11.40 13.71
N PRO A 276 -4.05 12.66 13.38
CA PRO A 276 -3.24 13.81 13.76
C PRO A 276 -2.99 13.92 15.28
N LEU A 277 -3.99 13.65 16.12
CA LEU A 277 -3.83 13.69 17.58
C LEU A 277 -2.82 12.65 18.10
N ALA A 278 -2.78 11.44 17.50
CA ALA A 278 -1.81 10.42 17.87
C ALA A 278 -0.37 10.88 17.56
N ASN A 279 -0.15 11.52 16.41
CA ASN A 279 1.15 12.12 16.08
C ASN A 279 1.51 13.26 17.04
N LEU A 280 0.56 14.14 17.38
CA LEU A 280 0.80 15.20 18.36
C LEU A 280 1.24 14.62 19.71
N LEU A 281 0.52 13.62 20.22
CA LEU A 281 0.86 12.94 21.47
C LEU A 281 2.24 12.28 21.39
N ALA A 282 2.55 11.57 20.31
CA ALA A 282 3.86 10.98 20.10
C ALA A 282 4.97 12.03 20.09
N GLY A 283 4.74 13.18 19.44
CA GLY A 283 5.66 14.30 19.44
C GLY A 283 5.92 14.86 20.85
N ILE A 284 4.86 15.13 21.61
CA ILE A 284 4.96 15.64 23.00
C ILE A 284 5.73 14.66 23.89
N LEU A 285 5.41 13.37 23.84
CA LEU A 285 6.09 12.34 24.63
C LEU A 285 7.58 12.24 24.26
N SER A 286 7.91 12.37 22.98
CA SER A 286 9.31 12.28 22.51
C SER A 286 10.13 13.48 22.93
N VAL A 287 9.50 14.66 22.93
CA VAL A 287 10.08 15.87 23.48
C VAL A 287 10.31 15.72 24.99
N ALA A 288 9.34 15.18 25.74
CA ALA A 288 9.51 14.90 27.17
C ALA A 288 10.65 13.90 27.43
N LEU A 289 10.78 12.86 26.62
CA LEU A 289 11.89 11.90 26.69
C LEU A 289 13.24 12.56 26.42
N ALA A 290 13.32 13.47 25.44
CA ALA A 290 14.55 14.21 25.14
C ALA A 290 15.02 15.09 26.33
N TRP A 291 14.11 15.43 27.25
CA TRP A 291 14.43 16.15 28.49
C TRP A 291 14.94 15.25 29.63
N MET A 292 14.91 13.92 29.49
CA MET A 292 15.28 12.98 30.55
C MET A 292 16.75 12.54 30.46
N ASP A 293 17.71 13.46 30.55
CA ASP A 293 19.18 13.19 30.60
C ASP A 293 19.65 11.94 29.81
N LEU A 294 19.12 11.75 28.60
CA LEU A 294 19.41 10.59 27.77
C LEU A 294 20.80 10.75 27.13
N SER A 295 21.34 9.64 26.62
CA SER A 295 22.55 9.72 25.80
C SER A 295 22.31 10.67 24.60
N PRO A 296 23.35 11.40 24.13
CA PRO A 296 23.20 12.35 23.03
C PRO A 296 22.52 11.74 21.79
N THR A 297 22.83 10.48 21.48
CA THR A 297 22.21 9.74 20.37
C THR A 297 20.71 9.55 20.57
N LEU A 298 20.27 9.11 21.76
CA LEU A 298 18.85 8.91 22.05
C LEU A 298 18.08 10.22 22.06
N THR A 299 18.68 11.28 22.60
CA THR A 299 18.13 12.64 22.56
C THR A 299 17.91 13.10 21.12
N SER A 300 18.90 12.94 20.24
CA SER A 300 18.75 13.27 18.81
C SER A 300 17.68 12.45 18.10
N VAL A 301 17.58 11.14 18.39
CA VAL A 301 16.50 10.29 17.84
C VAL A 301 15.13 10.77 18.31
N ALA A 302 14.99 11.09 19.60
CA ALA A 302 13.74 11.58 20.18
C ALA A 302 13.33 12.95 19.58
N VAL A 303 14.29 13.87 19.39
CA VAL A 303 14.06 15.17 18.73
C VAL A 303 13.66 14.98 17.27
N ALA A 304 14.38 14.14 16.50
CA ALA A 304 14.04 13.88 15.11
C ALA A 304 12.64 13.27 14.97
N PHE A 305 12.31 12.31 15.84
CA PHE A 305 10.99 11.68 15.87
C PHE A 305 9.88 12.66 16.27
N ALA A 306 10.14 13.59 17.19
CA ALA A 306 9.22 14.66 17.54
C ALA A 306 8.94 15.60 16.35
N ILE A 307 9.98 16.04 15.64
CA ILE A 307 9.87 16.93 14.47
C ILE A 307 9.02 16.27 13.38
N VAL A 308 9.31 15.00 13.05
CA VAL A 308 8.57 14.25 12.02
C VAL A 308 7.09 14.13 12.40
N ASN A 309 6.79 13.78 13.65
CA ASN A 309 5.40 13.66 14.10
C ASN A 309 4.66 15.00 14.10
N ALA A 310 5.29 16.09 14.55
CA ALA A 310 4.71 17.43 14.51
C ALA A 310 4.40 17.86 13.06
N VAL A 311 5.32 17.62 12.14
CA VAL A 311 5.13 17.94 10.72
C VAL A 311 4.05 17.07 10.08
N MET A 312 3.98 15.78 10.41
CA MET A 312 2.90 14.91 9.94
C MET A 312 1.53 15.33 10.46
N MET A 313 1.43 15.77 11.72
CA MET A 313 0.20 16.33 12.29
C MET A 313 -0.24 17.58 11.53
N VAL A 314 0.63 18.59 11.42
CA VAL A 314 0.32 19.85 10.73
C VAL A 314 -0.01 19.58 9.27
N GLY A 315 0.83 18.79 8.60
CA GLY A 315 0.67 18.43 7.20
C GLY A 315 -0.68 17.79 6.92
N ASN A 316 -1.13 16.81 7.73
CA ASN A 316 -2.41 16.15 7.53
C ASN A 316 -3.63 17.03 7.87
N LEU A 317 -3.49 18.04 8.73
CA LEU A 317 -4.56 19.00 9.05
C LEU A 317 -4.74 20.10 7.99
N LEU A 318 -3.79 20.28 7.08
CA LEU A 318 -3.97 21.21 5.96
C LEU A 318 -5.01 20.65 4.97
N PRO A 319 -6.07 21.42 4.61
CA PRO A 319 -7.22 20.92 3.87
C PRO A 319 -6.92 20.71 2.38
N ARG A 320 -6.27 19.59 2.09
CA ARG A 320 -5.98 19.10 0.74
C ARG A 320 -7.10 18.20 0.24
N THR A 321 -7.66 18.55 -0.92
CA THR A 321 -8.58 17.73 -1.71
C THR A 321 -7.87 17.20 -2.97
N GLY A 322 -8.25 16.02 -3.45
CA GLY A 322 -7.68 15.43 -4.66
C GLY A 322 -7.81 13.92 -4.65
N ARG A 323 -6.86 13.22 -5.28
CA ARG A 323 -6.84 11.74 -5.31
C ARG A 323 -6.81 11.12 -3.91
N VAL A 324 -6.13 11.78 -2.98
CA VAL A 324 -6.10 11.41 -1.56
C VAL A 324 -6.48 12.65 -0.78
N THR A 325 -7.66 12.61 -0.18
CA THR A 325 -8.16 13.67 0.70
C THR A 325 -7.42 13.60 2.03
N SER A 326 -6.81 14.72 2.42
CA SER A 326 -6.19 14.87 3.75
C SER A 326 -7.23 14.82 4.87
N ASP A 327 -6.77 14.57 6.09
CA ASP A 327 -7.67 14.53 7.24
C ASP A 327 -8.25 15.91 7.57
N GLY A 328 -7.49 16.99 7.40
CA GLY A 328 -8.00 18.34 7.53
C GLY A 328 -9.15 18.63 6.58
N ALA A 329 -9.07 18.16 5.33
CA ALA A 329 -10.16 18.29 4.38
C ALA A 329 -11.36 17.41 4.75
N LYS A 330 -11.13 16.16 5.21
CA LYS A 330 -12.21 15.29 5.72
C LYS A 330 -12.90 15.90 6.95
N LEU A 331 -12.14 16.42 7.91
CA LEU A 331 -12.67 17.11 9.09
C LEU A 331 -13.51 18.30 8.69
N LEU A 332 -13.00 19.16 7.79
CA LEU A 332 -13.75 20.32 7.32
C LEU A 332 -15.01 19.92 6.55
N GLN A 333 -14.93 18.86 5.73
CA GLN A 333 -16.07 18.31 5.00
C GLN A 333 -17.14 17.84 5.99
N TRP A 334 -16.81 16.92 6.91
CA TRP A 334 -17.76 16.37 7.88
C TRP A 334 -18.20 17.38 8.94
N TRP A 335 -17.42 18.43 9.19
CA TRP A 335 -17.85 19.53 10.05
C TRP A 335 -18.95 20.36 9.40
N LYS A 336 -18.82 20.62 8.08
CA LYS A 336 -19.79 21.38 7.29
C LYS A 336 -21.01 20.56 6.86
N HIS A 337 -20.84 19.26 6.63
CA HIS A 337 -21.91 18.38 6.19
C HIS A 337 -22.63 17.80 7.41
N ALA A 338 -23.88 18.21 7.62
CA ALA A 338 -24.70 17.73 8.72
C ALA A 338 -25.64 16.57 8.31
N ASP A 339 -25.78 16.30 7.01
CA ASP A 339 -26.78 15.35 6.51
C ASP A 339 -26.17 14.03 6.03
N ASP A 340 -26.40 12.98 6.81
CA ASP A 340 -25.98 11.61 6.50
C ASP A 340 -26.83 10.97 5.37
N LYS A 341 -27.92 11.63 4.95
CA LYS A 341 -28.84 11.16 3.91
C LYS A 341 -28.43 11.56 2.50
N LEU A 342 -27.31 12.26 2.35
CA LEU A 342 -26.82 12.67 1.03
C LEU A 342 -26.73 11.46 0.08
N PRO A 343 -27.25 11.55 -1.16
CA PRO A 343 -27.26 10.42 -2.08
C PRO A 343 -25.86 9.85 -2.36
N GLN A 344 -24.82 10.69 -2.40
CA GLN A 344 -23.44 10.22 -2.56
C GLN A 344 -22.94 9.27 -1.47
N LEU A 345 -23.61 9.20 -0.31
CA LEU A 345 -23.28 8.29 0.79
C LEU A 345 -24.04 6.96 0.72
N ALA A 346 -24.89 6.74 -0.30
CA ALA A 346 -25.71 5.52 -0.45
C ALA A 346 -24.89 4.22 -0.35
N TYR A 347 -23.76 4.14 -1.05
CA TYR A 347 -22.88 2.96 -0.95
C TYR A 347 -22.36 2.74 0.48
N TYR A 348 -21.99 3.83 1.16
CA TYR A 348 -21.46 3.73 2.52
C TYR A 348 -22.54 3.33 3.54
N ARG A 349 -23.79 3.80 3.34
CA ARG A 349 -24.96 3.36 4.13
C ARG A 349 -25.26 1.88 3.91
N LEU A 350 -25.31 1.41 2.66
CA LEU A 350 -25.53 -0.01 2.35
C LEU A 350 -24.44 -0.89 2.97
N LEU A 351 -23.18 -0.49 2.85
CA LEU A 351 -22.07 -1.18 3.49
C LEU A 351 -22.19 -1.19 5.01
N ALA A 352 -22.57 -0.07 5.63
CA ALA A 352 -22.84 0.02 7.07
C ALA A 352 -23.95 -0.93 7.51
N HIS A 353 -25.08 -0.93 6.82
CA HIS A 353 -26.18 -1.85 7.10
C HIS A 353 -25.73 -3.32 7.02
N SER A 354 -25.00 -3.72 5.98
CA SER A 354 -24.47 -5.09 5.86
C SER A 354 -23.51 -5.43 6.99
N VAL A 355 -22.50 -4.58 7.22
CA VAL A 355 -21.49 -4.81 8.26
C VAL A 355 -22.12 -4.94 9.65
N PHE A 356 -23.19 -4.19 9.92
CA PHE A 356 -23.94 -4.24 11.17
C PHE A 356 -25.09 -5.28 11.18
N GLY A 357 -25.17 -6.13 10.16
CA GLY A 357 -25.98 -7.35 10.20
C GLY A 357 -27.28 -7.34 9.41
N THR A 358 -27.52 -6.33 8.57
CA THR A 358 -28.67 -6.26 7.67
C THR A 358 -28.35 -7.02 6.38
N THR A 359 -29.09 -8.09 6.11
CA THR A 359 -28.90 -8.89 4.90
C THR A 359 -29.35 -8.12 3.65
N ALA A 360 -28.82 -8.49 2.47
CA ALA A 360 -29.00 -7.74 1.23
C ALA A 360 -30.47 -7.58 0.81
N ASP A 361 -31.33 -8.54 1.17
CA ASP A 361 -32.78 -8.55 0.95
C ASP A 361 -33.56 -7.57 1.84
N ALA A 362 -32.93 -7.02 2.88
CA ALA A 362 -33.50 -6.04 3.81
C ALA A 362 -32.81 -4.67 3.74
N LEU A 363 -31.93 -4.45 2.76
CA LEU A 363 -31.24 -3.17 2.56
C LEU A 363 -32.18 -2.09 2.01
N PRO A 364 -31.92 -0.79 2.28
CA PRO A 364 -32.71 0.30 1.72
C PRO A 364 -32.73 0.32 0.19
N GLU A 365 -33.91 0.11 -0.39
CA GLU A 365 -34.14 0.03 -1.84
C GLU A 365 -33.82 1.35 -2.57
N GLU A 366 -34.00 2.49 -1.90
CA GLU A 366 -33.65 3.80 -2.43
C GLU A 366 -32.14 3.95 -2.70
N ASP A 367 -31.30 3.42 -1.82
CA ASP A 367 -29.85 3.49 -1.95
C ASP A 367 -29.35 2.56 -3.05
N ILE A 368 -29.93 1.36 -3.18
CA ILE A 368 -29.59 0.42 -4.26
C ILE A 368 -29.94 1.05 -5.62
N ARG A 369 -31.15 1.60 -5.76
CA ARG A 369 -31.58 2.29 -7.01
C ARG A 369 -30.70 3.49 -7.33
N TYR A 370 -30.23 4.22 -6.31
CA TYR A 370 -29.29 5.32 -6.55
C TYR A 370 -27.99 4.80 -7.18
N LEU A 371 -27.42 3.70 -6.67
CA LEU A 371 -26.19 3.09 -7.21
C LEU A 371 -26.37 2.55 -8.63
N GLU A 372 -27.54 1.99 -8.97
CA GLU A 372 -27.87 1.51 -10.32
C GLU A 372 -27.81 2.62 -11.37
N ASN A 373 -28.17 3.85 -10.99
CA ASN A 373 -28.21 5.01 -11.86
C ASN A 373 -26.87 5.79 -11.91
N GLN A 374 -25.82 5.31 -11.26
CA GLN A 374 -24.50 5.95 -11.29
C GLN A 374 -23.65 5.49 -12.49
N PRO A 375 -22.63 6.28 -12.89
CA PRO A 375 -21.65 5.81 -13.86
C PRO A 375 -20.88 4.57 -13.38
N MET A 376 -20.41 3.76 -14.34
CA MET A 376 -19.49 2.64 -14.05
C MET A 376 -18.27 3.10 -13.24
N PRO A 377 -17.82 2.33 -12.23
CA PRO A 377 -18.21 0.94 -11.94
C PRO A 377 -19.32 0.77 -10.89
N VAL A 378 -19.95 1.85 -10.44
CA VAL A 378 -20.87 1.82 -9.27
C VAL A 378 -22.07 0.87 -9.46
N PRO A 379 -22.71 0.75 -10.64
CA PRO A 379 -23.80 -0.20 -10.85
C PRO A 379 -23.42 -1.66 -10.57
N LEU A 380 -22.15 -2.04 -10.70
CA LEU A 380 -21.70 -3.40 -10.36
C LEU A 380 -21.88 -3.72 -8.87
N LEU A 381 -21.79 -2.71 -8.00
CA LEU A 381 -22.05 -2.86 -6.57
C LEU A 381 -23.54 -3.06 -6.31
N ALA A 382 -24.41 -2.37 -7.05
CA ALA A 382 -25.84 -2.63 -6.99
C ALA A 382 -26.17 -4.05 -7.45
N SER A 383 -25.58 -4.53 -8.55
CA SER A 383 -25.73 -5.92 -9.01
C SER A 383 -25.31 -6.93 -7.93
N TRP A 384 -24.23 -6.66 -7.19
CA TRP A 384 -23.84 -7.49 -6.04
C TRP A 384 -24.96 -7.56 -4.99
N TYR A 385 -25.51 -6.43 -4.55
CA TYR A 385 -26.60 -6.43 -3.56
C TYR A 385 -27.87 -7.14 -4.08
N ARG A 386 -28.25 -6.91 -5.34
CA ARG A 386 -29.40 -7.58 -5.97
C ARG A 386 -29.22 -9.09 -6.04
N LEU A 387 -28.03 -9.55 -6.42
CA LEU A 387 -27.70 -10.97 -6.46
C LEU A 387 -27.83 -11.59 -5.07
N LYS A 388 -27.19 -10.99 -4.06
CA LYS A 388 -27.24 -11.49 -2.68
C LYS A 388 -28.67 -11.47 -2.11
N ALA A 389 -29.46 -10.45 -2.44
CA ALA A 389 -30.86 -10.36 -2.02
C ALA A 389 -31.71 -11.50 -2.60
N ALA A 390 -31.60 -11.75 -3.92
CA ALA A 390 -32.30 -12.85 -4.57
C ALA A 390 -31.86 -14.22 -4.02
N GLN A 391 -30.57 -14.40 -3.77
CA GLN A 391 -30.02 -15.60 -3.14
C GLN A 391 -30.57 -15.84 -1.73
N ASN A 392 -30.64 -14.80 -0.88
CA ASN A 392 -31.18 -14.92 0.47
C ASN A 392 -32.65 -15.36 0.44
N ARG A 393 -33.44 -14.85 -0.51
CA ARG A 393 -34.85 -15.21 -0.72
C ARG A 393 -35.07 -16.56 -1.40
N GLY A 394 -34.02 -17.22 -1.91
CA GLY A 394 -34.14 -18.45 -2.67
C GLY A 394 -34.66 -18.25 -4.10
N GLU A 395 -34.62 -17.02 -4.62
CA GLU A 395 -35.05 -16.67 -5.99
C GLU A 395 -33.94 -17.00 -7.00
N TRP A 396 -33.57 -18.28 -7.15
CA TRP A 396 -32.37 -18.69 -7.89
C TRP A 396 -32.36 -18.26 -9.37
N GLY A 397 -33.50 -18.32 -10.05
CA GLY A 397 -33.63 -17.85 -11.43
C GLY A 397 -33.32 -16.35 -11.55
N ARG A 398 -33.90 -15.53 -10.66
CA ARG A 398 -33.64 -14.09 -10.61
C ARG A 398 -32.18 -13.79 -10.26
N ALA A 399 -31.60 -14.54 -9.33
CA ALA A 399 -30.19 -14.41 -8.97
C ALA A 399 -29.28 -14.71 -10.18
N LEU A 400 -29.59 -15.77 -10.94
CA LEU A 400 -28.84 -16.11 -12.16
C LEU A 400 -28.92 -15.00 -13.22
N GLU A 401 -30.11 -14.44 -13.48
CA GLU A 401 -30.29 -13.32 -14.42
C GLU A 401 -29.42 -12.11 -14.06
N VAL A 402 -29.39 -11.74 -12.76
CA VAL A 402 -28.54 -10.63 -12.27
C VAL A 402 -27.06 -10.95 -12.48
N GLY A 403 -26.66 -12.20 -12.21
CA GLY A 403 -25.29 -12.67 -12.43
C GLY A 403 -24.86 -12.65 -13.90
N GLU A 404 -25.77 -12.97 -14.83
CA GLU A 404 -25.50 -12.93 -16.27
C GLU A 404 -25.42 -11.50 -16.80
N ALA A 405 -26.31 -10.60 -16.36
CA ALA A 405 -26.22 -9.17 -16.67
C ALA A 405 -24.91 -8.55 -16.15
N PHE A 406 -24.44 -9.01 -14.98
CA PHE A 406 -23.13 -8.62 -14.46
C PHE A 406 -21.98 -9.10 -15.36
N GLU A 407 -21.99 -10.35 -15.83
CA GLU A 407 -20.94 -10.84 -16.74
C GLU A 407 -20.90 -10.08 -18.06
N GLN A 408 -22.05 -9.67 -18.60
CA GLN A 408 -22.10 -8.79 -19.78
C GLN A 408 -21.42 -7.45 -19.50
N SER A 409 -21.66 -6.87 -18.32
CA SER A 409 -21.01 -5.63 -17.89
C SER A 409 -19.50 -5.79 -17.71
N VAL A 410 -19.04 -6.91 -17.15
CA VAL A 410 -17.61 -7.24 -17.03
C VAL A 410 -16.97 -7.50 -18.39
N ALA A 411 -17.66 -8.12 -19.34
CA ALA A 411 -17.15 -8.29 -20.69
C ALA A 411 -16.91 -6.93 -21.39
N ALA A 412 -17.83 -5.98 -21.19
CA ALA A 412 -17.73 -4.63 -21.74
C ALA A 412 -16.63 -3.78 -21.07
N TRP A 413 -16.51 -3.83 -19.74
CA TRP A 413 -15.70 -2.87 -18.97
C TRP A 413 -14.52 -3.47 -18.20
N GLY A 414 -14.45 -4.79 -18.06
CA GLY A 414 -13.56 -5.46 -17.11
C GLY A 414 -12.07 -5.20 -17.35
N LYS A 415 -11.65 -5.05 -18.62
CA LYS A 415 -10.26 -4.71 -18.96
C LYS A 415 -9.85 -3.31 -18.46
N SER A 416 -10.81 -2.41 -18.31
CA SER A 416 -10.60 -1.04 -17.83
C SER A 416 -10.62 -0.95 -16.28
N LEU A 417 -10.98 -2.03 -15.59
CA LEU A 417 -11.22 -2.05 -14.14
C LEU A 417 -10.42 -3.15 -13.41
N PRO A 418 -9.08 -3.23 -13.57
CA PRO A 418 -8.27 -4.31 -12.98
C PRO A 418 -8.33 -4.34 -11.44
N ALA A 419 -8.60 -3.20 -10.80
CA ALA A 419 -8.76 -3.11 -9.35
C ALA A 419 -9.96 -3.90 -8.80
N LEU A 420 -10.92 -4.26 -9.65
CA LEU A 420 -12.12 -5.02 -9.28
C LEU A 420 -11.99 -6.53 -9.54
N GLY A 421 -10.78 -7.03 -9.88
CA GLY A 421 -10.57 -8.43 -10.21
C GLY A 421 -11.05 -9.42 -9.13
N THR A 422 -10.89 -9.07 -7.86
CA THR A 422 -11.40 -9.88 -6.73
C THR A 422 -12.92 -9.94 -6.72
N LEU A 423 -13.60 -8.79 -6.91
CA LEU A 423 -15.06 -8.73 -7.00
C LEU A 423 -15.58 -9.54 -8.19
N PHE A 424 -14.94 -9.43 -9.35
CA PHE A 424 -15.31 -10.21 -10.54
C PHE A 424 -15.20 -11.71 -10.29
N SER A 425 -14.11 -12.14 -9.63
CA SER A 425 -13.90 -13.53 -9.23
C SER A 425 -15.00 -14.02 -8.28
N HIS A 426 -15.39 -13.21 -7.29
CA HIS A 426 -16.51 -13.54 -6.38
C HIS A 426 -17.84 -13.65 -7.10
N MET A 427 -18.20 -12.64 -7.89
CA MET A 427 -19.47 -12.63 -8.64
C MET A 427 -19.56 -13.82 -9.60
N ARG A 428 -18.48 -14.19 -10.31
CA ARG A 428 -18.45 -15.38 -11.17
C ARG A 428 -18.74 -16.67 -10.42
N THR A 429 -18.14 -16.83 -9.23
CA THR A 429 -18.39 -17.99 -8.39
C THR A 429 -19.83 -18.00 -7.87
N GLU A 430 -20.37 -16.85 -7.47
CA GLU A 430 -21.76 -16.72 -7.03
C GLU A 430 -22.75 -17.02 -8.18
N THR A 431 -22.49 -16.53 -9.41
CA THR A 431 -23.30 -16.85 -10.60
C THR A 431 -23.25 -18.33 -10.95
N ALA A 432 -22.06 -18.96 -10.90
CA ALA A 432 -21.92 -20.39 -11.14
C ALA A 432 -22.65 -21.23 -10.06
N PHE A 433 -22.65 -20.75 -8.82
CA PHE A 433 -23.43 -21.33 -7.72
C PHE A 433 -24.94 -21.21 -7.98
N CYS A 434 -25.45 -20.04 -8.34
CA CYS A 434 -26.85 -19.85 -8.70
C CYS A 434 -27.26 -20.76 -9.88
N ARG A 435 -26.41 -20.89 -10.89
CA ARG A 435 -26.66 -21.80 -12.02
C ARG A 435 -26.81 -23.25 -11.55
N ALA A 436 -25.89 -23.72 -10.71
CA ALA A 436 -25.95 -25.07 -10.17
C ALA A 436 -27.19 -25.31 -9.30
N MET A 437 -27.68 -24.29 -8.58
CA MET A 437 -28.96 -24.36 -7.85
C MET A 437 -30.16 -24.48 -8.80
N VAL A 438 -30.18 -23.73 -9.92
CA VAL A 438 -31.28 -23.78 -10.88
C VAL A 438 -31.29 -25.07 -11.69
N THR A 439 -30.13 -25.53 -12.16
CA THR A 439 -30.05 -26.61 -13.16
C THR A 439 -29.72 -27.98 -12.60
N GLY A 440 -29.32 -28.07 -11.33
CA GLY A 440 -28.75 -29.31 -10.78
C GLY A 440 -27.34 -29.66 -11.31
N ASP A 441 -26.75 -28.83 -12.18
CA ASP A 441 -25.44 -29.09 -12.79
C ASP A 441 -24.31 -28.35 -12.06
N THR A 442 -23.46 -29.10 -11.36
CA THR A 442 -22.27 -28.58 -10.66
C THR A 442 -21.00 -28.50 -11.52
N SER A 443 -21.04 -28.84 -12.81
CA SER A 443 -19.87 -28.86 -13.70
C SER A 443 -19.18 -27.49 -13.84
N ALA A 444 -19.95 -26.41 -13.66
CA ALA A 444 -19.47 -25.04 -13.67
C ALA A 444 -18.73 -24.64 -12.38
N LEU A 445 -18.93 -25.35 -11.26
CA LEU A 445 -18.27 -25.08 -9.97
C LEU A 445 -16.83 -25.59 -9.98
N ARG A 446 -15.93 -24.75 -10.48
CA ARG A 446 -14.49 -25.04 -10.61
C ARG A 446 -13.68 -24.21 -9.63
N GLU A 447 -12.64 -24.83 -9.07
CA GLU A 447 -11.74 -24.16 -8.12
C GLU A 447 -11.02 -22.95 -8.74
N SER A 448 -10.85 -22.93 -10.07
CA SER A 448 -10.23 -21.85 -10.82
C SER A 448 -11.06 -20.56 -10.87
N LEU A 449 -12.34 -20.59 -10.47
CA LEU A 449 -13.19 -19.39 -10.42
C LEU A 449 -12.71 -18.38 -9.37
N LEU A 450 -12.09 -18.86 -8.30
CA LEU A 450 -11.56 -18.02 -7.23
C LEU A 450 -10.05 -17.81 -7.37
N THR A 451 -9.65 -16.56 -7.54
CA THR A 451 -8.24 -16.17 -7.43
C THR A 451 -7.69 -16.46 -6.02
N ARG A 452 -6.37 -16.54 -5.88
CA ARG A 452 -5.73 -16.75 -4.56
C ARG A 452 -6.16 -15.71 -3.53
N ASP A 453 -6.27 -14.45 -3.93
CA ASP A 453 -6.73 -13.37 -3.06
C ASP A 453 -8.21 -13.52 -2.71
N ALA A 454 -9.06 -13.86 -3.69
CA ALA A 454 -10.48 -14.10 -3.47
C ALA A 454 -10.75 -15.26 -2.50
N LYS A 455 -10.01 -16.37 -2.61
CA LYS A 455 -10.09 -17.51 -1.68
C LYS A 455 -9.74 -17.12 -0.25
N ARG A 456 -8.73 -16.26 -0.08
CA ARG A 456 -8.28 -15.80 1.24
C ARG A 456 -9.27 -14.84 1.88
N LEU A 457 -9.83 -13.90 1.10
CA LEU A 457 -10.79 -12.91 1.61
C LEU A 457 -12.19 -13.49 1.82
N SER A 458 -12.57 -14.53 1.07
CA SER A 458 -13.86 -15.22 1.20
C SER A 458 -13.67 -16.72 1.39
N ALA A 459 -13.03 -17.10 2.49
CA ALA A 459 -12.75 -18.50 2.84
C ALA A 459 -14.03 -19.35 3.01
N TYR A 460 -15.18 -18.72 3.23
CA TYR A 460 -16.49 -19.37 3.33
C TYR A 460 -17.03 -19.85 1.96
N LEU A 461 -16.70 -19.15 0.88
CA LEU A 461 -17.39 -19.30 -0.41
C LEU A 461 -17.16 -20.66 -1.07
N TRP A 462 -15.91 -21.13 -1.13
CA TRP A 462 -15.60 -22.41 -1.79
C TRP A 462 -16.16 -23.63 -1.04
N PRO A 463 -16.05 -23.75 0.31
CA PRO A 463 -16.73 -24.79 1.06
C PRO A 463 -18.24 -24.88 0.78
N ARG A 464 -18.93 -23.75 0.63
CA ARG A 464 -20.36 -23.72 0.27
C ARG A 464 -20.61 -24.31 -1.12
N CYS A 465 -19.79 -23.96 -2.12
CA CYS A 465 -19.90 -24.55 -3.46
C CYS A 465 -19.66 -26.07 -3.45
N LEU A 466 -18.67 -26.54 -2.68
CA LEU A 466 -18.41 -27.97 -2.52
C LEU A 466 -19.57 -28.68 -1.81
N ALA A 467 -20.20 -28.02 -0.83
CA ALA A 467 -21.36 -28.59 -0.14
C ALA A 467 -22.53 -28.84 -1.08
N LEU A 468 -22.84 -27.88 -1.98
CA LEU A 468 -23.87 -28.06 -3.00
C LEU A 468 -23.53 -29.26 -3.90
N LYS A 469 -22.28 -29.37 -4.34
CA LYS A 469 -21.82 -30.51 -5.14
C LYS A 469 -21.98 -31.84 -4.42
N ALA A 470 -21.61 -31.93 -3.15
CA ALA A 470 -21.79 -33.12 -2.33
C ALA A 470 -23.28 -33.47 -2.14
N HIS A 471 -24.12 -32.47 -1.89
CA HIS A 471 -25.57 -32.65 -1.71
C HIS A 471 -26.24 -33.23 -2.97
N GLN A 472 -25.94 -32.67 -4.14
CA GLN A 472 -26.45 -33.16 -5.43
C GLN A 472 -25.95 -34.56 -5.80
N GLN A 473 -24.86 -35.02 -5.18
CA GLN A 473 -24.34 -36.39 -5.31
C GLN A 473 -24.92 -37.36 -4.27
N GLY A 474 -25.86 -36.92 -3.42
CA GLY A 474 -26.42 -37.71 -2.32
C GLY A 474 -25.49 -37.87 -1.11
N LEU A 475 -24.38 -37.14 -1.06
CA LEU A 475 -23.39 -37.19 0.03
C LEU A 475 -23.76 -36.22 1.17
N HIS A 476 -24.90 -36.45 1.82
CA HIS A 476 -25.50 -35.51 2.78
C HIS A 476 -24.62 -35.16 3.98
N GLU A 477 -23.93 -36.14 4.56
CA GLU A 477 -23.04 -35.91 5.71
C GLU A 477 -21.84 -35.03 5.33
N GLU A 478 -21.28 -35.24 4.14
CA GLU A 478 -20.19 -34.41 3.62
C GLU A 478 -20.67 -32.98 3.32
N ALA A 479 -21.87 -32.83 2.75
CA ALA A 479 -22.49 -31.53 2.53
C ALA A 479 -22.65 -30.76 3.85
N ARG A 480 -23.20 -31.40 4.90
CA ARG A 480 -23.34 -30.79 6.24
C ARG A 480 -21.98 -30.40 6.83
N ARG A 481 -20.97 -31.26 6.70
CA ARG A 481 -19.60 -30.96 7.15
C ARG A 481 -19.05 -29.72 6.46
N LEU A 482 -19.17 -29.62 5.14
CA LEU A 482 -18.69 -28.49 4.35
C LEU A 482 -19.46 -27.19 4.64
N LEU A 483 -20.79 -27.25 4.82
CA LEU A 483 -21.59 -26.10 5.27
C LEU A 483 -21.14 -25.63 6.65
N SER A 484 -20.81 -26.55 7.57
CA SER A 484 -20.28 -26.19 8.88
C SER A 484 -18.95 -25.43 8.79
N VAL A 485 -18.11 -25.76 7.81
CA VAL A 485 -16.87 -25.03 7.51
C VAL A 485 -17.20 -23.65 6.96
N SER A 486 -18.09 -23.54 5.95
CA SER A 486 -18.51 -22.25 5.39
C SER A 486 -19.02 -21.31 6.48
N MET A 487 -19.99 -21.77 7.30
CA MET A 487 -20.59 -20.97 8.36
C MET A 487 -19.56 -20.52 9.42
N ARG A 488 -18.58 -21.38 9.74
CA ARG A 488 -17.51 -21.03 10.70
C ARG A 488 -16.63 -19.91 10.15
N GLU A 489 -16.26 -19.98 8.88
CA GLU A 489 -15.46 -18.93 8.23
C GLU A 489 -16.29 -17.63 8.07
N ALA A 490 -17.57 -17.73 7.73
CA ALA A 490 -18.45 -16.57 7.64
C ALA A 490 -18.66 -15.87 9.00
N LYS A 491 -18.78 -16.64 10.09
CA LYS A 491 -18.84 -16.11 11.46
C LYS A 491 -17.57 -15.36 11.88
N ARG A 492 -16.44 -15.58 11.20
CA ARG A 492 -15.19 -14.83 11.42
C ARG A 492 -15.17 -13.49 10.68
N SER A 493 -16.05 -13.28 9.70
CA SER A 493 -16.12 -11.99 9.00
C SER A 493 -16.54 -10.86 9.94
N VAL A 494 -16.02 -9.65 9.68
CA VAL A 494 -16.51 -8.42 10.32
C VAL A 494 -17.89 -8.03 9.79
N ASP A 495 -18.23 -8.48 8.58
CA ASP A 495 -19.58 -8.36 8.03
C ASP A 495 -20.53 -9.32 8.76
N LEU A 496 -21.37 -8.77 9.64
CA LEU A 496 -22.31 -9.55 10.42
C LEU A 496 -23.47 -10.11 9.58
N ALA A 497 -23.78 -9.50 8.43
CA ALA A 497 -24.84 -9.99 7.55
C ALA A 497 -24.40 -11.28 6.83
N LEU A 498 -23.10 -11.42 6.58
CA LEU A 498 -22.56 -12.59 5.88
C LEU A 498 -22.91 -13.90 6.58
N ALA A 499 -22.74 -13.99 7.90
CA ALA A 499 -23.06 -15.22 8.64
C ALA A 499 -24.55 -15.58 8.55
N LYS A 500 -25.45 -14.58 8.53
CA LYS A 500 -26.89 -14.79 8.38
C LYS A 500 -27.23 -15.29 6.96
N SER A 501 -26.66 -14.64 5.95
CA SER A 501 -26.80 -15.07 4.55
C SER A 501 -26.29 -16.50 4.34
N GLU A 502 -25.14 -16.87 4.91
CA GLU A 502 -24.64 -18.24 4.81
C GLU A 502 -25.54 -19.27 5.50
N THR A 503 -26.19 -18.92 6.61
CA THR A 503 -27.20 -19.79 7.23
C THR A 503 -28.41 -19.99 6.31
N MET A 504 -28.94 -18.92 5.71
CA MET A 504 -30.05 -19.02 4.75
C MET A 504 -29.68 -19.88 3.54
N LEU A 505 -28.47 -19.68 2.98
CA LEU A 505 -27.98 -20.46 1.85
C LEU A 505 -27.78 -21.94 2.20
N ALA A 506 -27.29 -22.25 3.40
CA ALA A 506 -27.16 -23.62 3.88
C ALA A 506 -28.52 -24.31 3.97
N ASP A 507 -29.53 -23.62 4.51
CA ASP A 507 -30.91 -24.14 4.59
C ASP A 507 -31.48 -24.41 3.20
N HIS A 508 -31.25 -23.52 2.23
CA HIS A 508 -31.70 -23.71 0.86
C HIS A 508 -31.04 -24.94 0.20
N ILE A 509 -29.71 -25.08 0.32
CA ILE A 509 -28.99 -26.26 -0.21
C ILE A 509 -29.57 -27.55 0.35
N LEU A 510 -29.87 -27.60 1.66
CA LEU A 510 -30.37 -28.81 2.31
C LEU A 510 -31.85 -29.12 2.00
N ARG A 511 -32.62 -28.12 1.51
CA ARG A 511 -34.02 -28.30 1.10
C ARG A 511 -34.17 -28.69 -0.37
N GLU A 512 -33.17 -28.43 -1.21
CA GLU A 512 -33.20 -28.84 -2.61
C GLU A 512 -33.38 -30.36 -2.72
N PRO A 513 -34.37 -30.85 -3.48
CA PRO A 513 -34.54 -32.27 -3.71
C PRO A 513 -33.28 -32.83 -4.40
N VAL A 514 -32.83 -34.00 -3.95
CA VAL A 514 -31.81 -34.75 -4.67
C VAL A 514 -32.45 -35.26 -5.95
N LEU A 515 -32.15 -34.62 -7.08
CA LEU A 515 -32.49 -35.17 -8.38
C LEU A 515 -31.78 -36.50 -8.51
N THR A 516 -32.52 -37.60 -8.47
CA THR A 516 -31.92 -38.91 -8.71
C THR A 516 -31.61 -39.00 -10.21
N PRO A 517 -30.57 -39.74 -10.64
CA PRO A 517 -30.29 -39.95 -12.06
C PRO A 517 -31.45 -40.56 -12.86
N PHE A 518 -32.53 -40.99 -12.20
CA PHE A 518 -33.74 -41.53 -12.81
C PHE A 518 -34.83 -40.47 -13.06
N ASP A 519 -34.68 -39.26 -12.54
CA ASP A 519 -35.65 -38.15 -12.68
C ASP A 519 -35.35 -37.21 -13.85
N ALA A 520 -34.23 -37.39 -14.55
CA ALA A 520 -33.76 -36.60 -15.70
C ALA A 520 -33.72 -37.46 -16.98
#